data_AF-A0A7I4EFU7-F1
#
_entry.id   AF-A0A7I4EFU7-F1
#
_cell.length_a   1.000
_cell.length_b   1.000
_cell.length_c   1.000
_cell.angle_alpha   90.00
_cell.angle_beta   90.00
_cell.angle_gamma   90.00
#
_symmetry.space_group_name_H-M   'P 1'
#
loop_
_entity.id
_entity.type
_entity.pdbx_description
1 polymer ?
#
loop_
_entity_poly.entity_id
_entity_poly.type
_entity_poly.pdbx_seq_one_letter_code
_entity_poly.pdbx_strand_id
1 'polypeptide(L)'
;MTVKWLYYWQPSIGVTMSSQTLSIAIKRIEALHGVKTSRWQITASQFRPNQREPVPLVECARELLGVVFSEVPDKYYFALRQEHMVVEADATMQAIMEKLQVYRNRLTILFEVDYKPLSSVEQSRRVVQDFMEVWQKGETTGQFVPLDPNFSEFNLPDLYSWQHTALQYVTLMAFVFSQQRT
;
A
#
# COMPACT_ATOMS: atom_id res chain seq x y z
N MET A 1 -6.74 -15.09 5.42
CA MET A 1 -5.43 -14.54 4.99
C MET A 1 -4.74 -13.95 6.21
N THR A 2 -3.41 -13.88 6.22
CA THR A 2 -2.66 -13.24 7.33
C THR A 2 -2.73 -11.73 7.19
N VAL A 3 -2.84 -11.02 8.31
CA VAL A 3 -2.88 -9.56 8.27
C VAL A 3 -1.53 -9.01 7.83
N LYS A 4 -1.56 -8.16 6.81
CA LYS A 4 -0.43 -7.36 6.33
C LYS A 4 -0.59 -5.93 6.81
N TRP A 5 0.47 -5.33 7.33
CA TRP A 5 0.52 -3.93 7.75
C TRP A 5 1.57 -3.18 6.95
N LEU A 6 1.17 -2.05 6.35
CA LEU A 6 2.06 -1.21 5.58
C LEU A 6 2.59 -0.05 6.40
N TYR A 7 3.91 0.12 6.34
CA TYR A 7 4.61 1.25 6.92
C TYR A 7 5.34 2.02 5.83
N TYR A 8 5.20 3.34 5.86
CA TYR A 8 6.04 4.22 5.08
C TYR A 8 7.18 4.73 5.96
N TRP A 9 8.38 4.78 5.40
CA TRP A 9 9.52 5.35 6.10
C TRP A 9 9.58 6.86 5.84
N GLN A 10 9.54 7.63 6.91
CA GLN A 10 9.67 9.07 6.91
C GLN A 10 11.09 9.47 7.34
N PRO A 11 11.87 10.14 6.48
CA PRO A 11 13.21 10.58 6.84
C PRO A 11 13.18 11.62 7.96
N SER A 12 14.20 11.55 8.83
CA SER A 12 14.55 12.68 9.70
C SER A 12 15.00 13.89 8.87
N ILE A 13 14.92 15.09 9.44
CA ILE A 13 15.32 16.32 8.75
C ILE A 13 16.75 16.21 8.21
N GLY A 14 16.93 16.50 6.92
CA GLY A 14 18.24 16.44 6.26
C GLY A 14 18.70 15.04 5.85
N VAL A 15 17.93 14.00 6.15
CA VAL A 15 18.20 12.63 5.70
C VAL A 15 17.43 12.35 4.41
N THR A 16 18.08 11.72 3.45
CA THR A 16 17.42 11.20 2.24
C THR A 16 17.47 9.68 2.23
N MET A 17 16.49 9.06 1.59
CA MET A 17 16.48 7.61 1.46
C MET A 17 17.65 7.17 0.57
N SER A 18 18.54 6.35 1.13
CA SER A 18 19.70 5.81 0.42
C SER A 18 19.74 4.28 0.53
N SER A 19 20.54 3.63 -0.30
CA SER A 19 20.82 2.19 -0.18
C SER A 19 21.45 1.83 1.19
N GLN A 20 22.19 2.77 1.79
CA GLN A 20 22.80 2.61 3.11
C GLN A 20 21.74 2.62 4.21
N THR A 21 20.79 3.57 4.15
CA THR A 21 19.64 3.64 5.07
C THR A 21 18.83 2.34 5.04
N LEU A 22 18.51 1.85 3.85
CA LEU A 22 17.81 0.58 3.67
C LEU A 22 18.61 -0.60 4.25
N SER A 23 19.92 -0.62 4.04
CA SER A 23 20.80 -1.67 4.57
C SER A 23 20.85 -1.68 6.10
N ILE A 24 20.79 -0.52 6.74
CA ILE A 24 20.73 -0.41 8.21
C ILE A 24 19.41 -0.97 8.73
N ALA A 25 18.28 -0.62 8.12
CA ALA A 25 16.97 -1.14 8.49
C ALA A 25 16.91 -2.67 8.37
N ILE A 26 17.46 -3.24 7.30
CA ILE A 26 17.55 -4.69 7.09
C ILE A 26 18.41 -5.36 8.17
N LYS A 27 19.61 -4.83 8.46
CA LYS A 27 20.50 -5.39 9.49
C LYS A 27 19.86 -5.41 10.88
N ARG A 28 19.01 -4.43 11.19
CA ARG A 28 18.25 -4.40 12.45
C ARG A 28 17.21 -5.50 12.53
N ILE A 29 16.50 -5.77 11.43
CA ILE A 29 15.59 -6.93 11.34
C ILE A 29 16.38 -8.23 11.53
N GLU A 30 17.54 -8.36 10.89
CA GLU A 30 18.40 -9.55 11.04
C GLU A 30 18.87 -9.74 12.49
N ALA A 31 19.17 -8.65 13.22
CA ALA A 31 19.48 -8.69 14.65
C ALA A 31 18.30 -9.14 15.53
N LEU A 32 17.06 -8.98 15.04
CA LEU A 32 15.84 -9.53 15.64
C LEU A 32 15.50 -10.93 15.09
N HIS A 33 16.50 -11.67 14.63
CA HIS A 33 16.38 -13.01 14.04
C HIS A 33 15.57 -13.07 12.73
N GLY A 34 15.38 -11.93 12.07
CA GLY A 34 14.76 -11.89 10.76
C GLY A 34 15.63 -12.56 9.70
N VAL A 35 14.99 -13.30 8.80
CA VAL A 35 15.65 -13.99 7.69
C VAL A 35 15.20 -13.37 6.39
N LYS A 36 16.16 -13.06 5.51
CA LYS A 36 15.86 -12.59 4.17
C LYS A 36 15.33 -13.74 3.30
N THR A 37 14.15 -13.55 2.72
CA THR A 37 13.47 -14.54 1.87
C THR A 37 13.40 -14.05 0.41
N SER A 38 12.49 -14.61 -0.39
CA SER A 38 12.25 -14.24 -1.78
C SER A 38 11.89 -12.77 -1.95
N ARG A 39 12.09 -12.24 -3.15
CA ARG A 39 11.59 -10.92 -3.52
C ARG A 39 10.09 -11.03 -3.83
N TRP A 40 9.31 -10.08 -3.33
CA TRP A 40 7.93 -9.85 -3.75
C TRP A 40 7.89 -8.60 -4.65
N GLN A 41 6.89 -8.51 -5.51
CA GLN A 41 6.69 -7.36 -6.39
C GLN A 41 5.23 -6.96 -6.39
N ILE A 42 5.00 -5.65 -6.27
CA ILE A 42 3.67 -5.06 -6.32
C ILE A 42 3.69 -3.94 -7.34
N THR A 43 2.69 -3.95 -8.21
CA THR A 43 2.53 -2.94 -9.25
C THR A 43 1.30 -2.12 -8.92
N ALA A 44 1.52 -0.83 -8.73
CA ALA A 44 0.50 0.09 -8.26
C ALA A 44 0.39 1.28 -9.25
N SER A 45 -0.84 1.70 -9.53
CA SER A 45 -1.18 2.44 -10.75
C SER A 45 -2.24 3.50 -10.48
N GLN A 46 -2.04 4.73 -10.97
CA GLN A 46 -3.05 5.79 -10.90
C GLN A 46 -3.67 6.05 -12.28
N PHE A 47 -5.01 6.02 -12.31
CA PHE A 47 -5.82 6.28 -13.49
C PHE A 47 -6.71 7.49 -13.25
N ARG A 48 -6.85 8.31 -14.29
CA ARG A 48 -7.76 9.47 -14.30
C ARG A 48 -8.67 9.39 -15.53
N PRO A 49 -9.88 9.96 -15.48
CA PRO A 49 -10.73 10.04 -16.66
C PRO A 49 -10.07 10.88 -17.76
N ASN A 50 -10.13 10.41 -19.00
CA ASN A 50 -9.76 11.22 -20.16
C ASN A 50 -10.98 12.05 -20.59
N GLN A 51 -11.06 13.31 -20.17
CA GLN A 51 -12.14 14.21 -20.57
C GLN A 51 -11.90 14.73 -21.99
N ARG A 52 -12.03 13.87 -22.99
CA ARG A 52 -11.94 14.26 -24.41
C ARG A 52 -13.21 14.96 -24.91
N GLU A 53 -14.35 14.66 -24.30
CA GLU A 53 -15.65 15.25 -24.61
C GLU A 53 -16.33 15.72 -23.31
N PRO A 54 -17.04 16.86 -23.31
CA PRO A 54 -17.85 17.29 -22.17
C PRO A 54 -19.09 16.40 -22.07
N VAL A 55 -18.93 15.24 -21.43
CA VAL A 55 -20.05 14.37 -21.06
C VAL A 55 -20.88 15.11 -19.99
N PRO A 56 -22.23 15.08 -20.03
CA PRO A 56 -23.05 15.65 -18.97
C PRO A 56 -22.67 15.02 -17.62
N LEU A 57 -22.98 15.71 -16.51
CA LEU A 57 -22.75 15.36 -15.10
C LEU A 57 -23.11 13.91 -14.70
N VAL A 58 -22.43 12.92 -15.26
CA VAL A 58 -22.31 11.59 -14.66
C VAL A 58 -21.28 11.78 -13.56
N GLU A 59 -21.64 11.41 -12.33
CA GLU A 59 -20.68 11.23 -11.24
C GLU A 59 -19.71 10.12 -11.64
N CYS A 60 -18.74 10.46 -12.49
CA CYS A 60 -17.68 9.57 -12.87
C CYS A 60 -16.62 9.59 -11.77
N ALA A 61 -16.08 8.40 -11.49
CA ALA A 61 -14.96 8.23 -10.59
C ALA A 61 -13.84 9.20 -10.95
N ARG A 62 -13.54 10.16 -10.06
CA ARG A 62 -12.54 11.20 -10.32
C ARG A 62 -11.11 10.65 -10.35
N GLU A 63 -10.90 9.56 -9.63
CA GLU A 63 -9.61 8.91 -9.46
C GLU A 63 -9.81 7.43 -9.19
N LEU A 64 -9.06 6.60 -9.92
CA LEU A 64 -9.01 5.15 -9.70
C LEU A 64 -7.56 4.75 -9.44
N LEU A 65 -7.33 4.06 -8.34
CA LEU A 65 -6.01 3.56 -7.95
C LEU A 65 -6.03 2.04 -8.00
N GLY A 66 -5.22 1.46 -8.89
CA GLY A 66 -5.13 0.02 -9.11
C GLY A 66 -3.88 -0.58 -8.50
N VAL A 67 -3.97 -1.84 -8.07
CA VAL A 67 -2.88 -2.61 -7.49
C VAL A 67 -2.96 -4.07 -7.95
N VAL A 68 -1.80 -4.64 -8.31
CA VAL A 68 -1.61 -6.05 -8.64
C VAL A 68 -0.52 -6.63 -7.73
N PHE A 69 -0.79 -7.81 -7.18
CA PHE A 69 0.08 -8.52 -6.25
C PHE A 69 0.72 -9.73 -6.93
N SER A 70 2.01 -9.95 -6.68
CA SER A 70 2.69 -11.16 -7.18
C SER A 70 2.13 -12.46 -6.61
N GLU A 71 1.50 -12.44 -5.43
CA GLU A 71 0.96 -13.66 -4.80
C GLU A 71 -0.44 -14.07 -5.32
N VAL A 72 -1.18 -13.16 -5.95
CA VAL A 72 -2.47 -13.42 -6.62
C VAL A 72 -2.47 -12.74 -7.99
N PRO A 73 -1.71 -13.28 -8.96
CA PRO A 73 -1.49 -12.65 -10.26
C PRO A 73 -2.72 -12.67 -11.18
N ASP A 74 -3.73 -13.48 -10.85
CA ASP A 74 -5.01 -13.58 -11.56
C ASP A 74 -6.01 -12.47 -11.15
N LYS A 75 -5.63 -11.64 -10.18
CA LYS A 75 -6.50 -10.60 -9.62
C LYS A 75 -5.93 -9.21 -9.86
N TYR A 76 -6.86 -8.29 -10.12
CA TYR A 76 -6.60 -6.87 -10.18
C TYR A 76 -7.50 -6.18 -9.17
N TYR A 77 -6.91 -5.40 -8.27
CA TYR A 77 -7.67 -4.64 -7.28
C TYR A 77 -7.66 -3.16 -7.65
N PHE A 78 -8.77 -2.47 -7.45
CA PHE A 78 -8.77 -1.02 -7.51
C PHE A 78 -9.68 -0.40 -6.46
N ALA A 79 -9.33 0.81 -6.05
CA ALA A 79 -10.09 1.57 -5.09
C ALA A 79 -10.59 2.88 -5.70
N LEU A 80 -11.84 3.16 -5.36
CA LEU A 80 -12.58 4.38 -5.63
C LEU A 80 -12.71 5.09 -4.29
N ARG A 81 -11.75 5.98 -4.02
CA ARG A 81 -11.56 6.56 -2.68
C ARG A 81 -12.65 7.54 -2.29
N GLN A 82 -13.29 8.23 -3.23
CA GLN A 82 -14.37 9.18 -2.90
C GLN A 82 -15.68 8.45 -2.62
N GLU A 83 -15.81 7.27 -3.20
CA GLU A 83 -16.97 6.39 -3.16
C GLU A 83 -16.81 5.29 -2.10
N HIS A 84 -15.71 5.32 -1.33
CA HIS A 84 -15.35 4.36 -0.28
C HIS A 84 -15.51 2.90 -0.71
N MET A 85 -14.98 2.56 -1.89
CA MET A 85 -15.16 1.23 -2.47
C MET A 85 -13.82 0.63 -2.92
N VAL A 86 -13.64 -0.65 -2.62
CA VAL A 86 -12.53 -1.48 -3.13
C VAL A 86 -13.11 -2.64 -3.94
N VAL A 87 -12.72 -2.72 -5.20
CA VAL A 87 -13.24 -3.70 -6.16
C VAL A 87 -12.15 -4.71 -6.47
N GLU A 88 -12.51 -5.98 -6.40
CA GLU A 88 -11.74 -7.08 -6.97
C GLU A 88 -12.23 -7.32 -8.41
N ALA A 89 -11.29 -7.37 -9.35
CA ALA A 89 -11.54 -7.69 -10.74
C ALA A 89 -10.57 -8.78 -11.21
N ASP A 90 -10.90 -9.36 -12.37
CA ASP A 90 -10.02 -10.29 -13.06
C ASP A 90 -8.78 -9.56 -13.65
N ALA A 91 -7.66 -10.27 -13.79
CA ALA A 91 -6.42 -9.73 -14.36
C ALA A 91 -6.58 -9.11 -15.76
N THR A 92 -7.59 -9.51 -16.54
CA THR A 92 -7.93 -8.86 -17.82
C THR A 92 -8.22 -7.36 -17.69
N MET A 93 -8.67 -6.91 -16.51
CA MET A 93 -8.87 -5.49 -16.21
C MET A 93 -7.58 -4.68 -16.42
N GLN A 94 -6.42 -5.23 -16.08
CA GLN A 94 -5.14 -4.55 -16.29
C GLN A 94 -4.93 -4.19 -17.77
N ALA A 95 -5.17 -5.14 -18.67
CA ALA A 95 -5.02 -4.93 -20.10
C ALA A 95 -6.03 -3.90 -20.66
N ILE A 96 -7.24 -3.85 -20.12
CA ILE A 96 -8.24 -2.83 -20.46
C ILE A 96 -7.72 -1.45 -20.04
N MET A 97 -7.27 -1.32 -18.80
CA MET A 97 -6.79 -0.05 -18.24
C MET A 97 -5.53 0.47 -18.98
N GLU A 98 -4.63 -0.43 -19.39
CA GLU A 98 -3.48 -0.11 -20.25
C GLU A 98 -3.91 0.42 -21.63
N LYS A 99 -4.91 -0.21 -22.26
CA LYS A 99 -5.48 0.24 -23.55
C LYS A 99 -6.16 1.60 -23.48
N LEU A 100 -6.76 1.94 -22.34
CA LEU A 100 -7.43 3.23 -22.13
C LEU A 100 -6.44 4.41 -22.00
N GLN A 101 -5.13 4.14 -21.92
CA GLN A 101 -4.03 5.12 -22.00
C GLN A 101 -4.11 6.32 -21.04
N VAL A 102 -4.67 6.17 -19.84
CA VAL A 102 -4.52 7.18 -18.79
C VAL A 102 -3.72 6.62 -17.63
N TYR A 103 -2.40 6.63 -17.78
CA TYR A 103 -1.51 5.99 -16.84
C TYR A 103 -0.41 6.93 -16.34
N ARG A 104 -0.21 6.94 -15.02
CA ARG A 104 1.07 7.34 -14.42
C ARG A 104 1.55 6.22 -13.49
N ASN A 105 2.62 5.54 -13.86
CA ASN A 105 3.39 4.70 -12.93
C ASN A 105 4.26 5.62 -12.07
N ARG A 106 4.22 5.47 -10.75
CA ARG A 106 5.34 5.88 -9.89
C ARG A 106 5.47 4.88 -8.73
N LEU A 107 6.67 4.37 -8.54
CA LEU A 107 7.04 3.50 -7.44
C LEU A 107 7.53 4.31 -6.24
N THR A 108 7.11 3.88 -5.04
CA THR A 108 7.64 4.35 -3.76
C THR A 108 8.10 3.15 -2.95
N ILE A 109 9.19 3.30 -2.18
CA ILE A 109 9.73 2.22 -1.35
C ILE A 109 8.78 1.99 -0.17
N LEU A 110 8.41 0.73 0.02
CA LEU A 110 7.41 0.29 0.98
C LEU A 110 7.98 -0.83 1.85
N PHE A 111 7.55 -0.84 3.11
CA PHE A 111 7.76 -1.96 4.01
C PHE A 111 6.41 -2.58 4.36
N GLU A 112 6.33 -3.88 4.15
CA GLU A 112 5.17 -4.70 4.48
C GLU A 112 5.55 -5.62 5.64
N VAL A 113 4.73 -5.62 6.69
CA VAL A 113 4.88 -6.49 7.87
C VAL A 113 3.68 -7.42 7.95
N ASP A 114 3.94 -8.71 7.81
CA ASP A 114 2.93 -9.75 7.87
C ASP A 114 3.04 -10.52 9.19
N TYR A 115 1.93 -10.62 9.94
CA TYR A 115 1.89 -11.40 11.17
C TYR A 115 1.08 -12.70 10.99
N LYS A 116 1.73 -13.84 11.25
CA LYS A 116 1.07 -15.16 11.31
C LYS A 116 0.93 -15.56 12.79
N PRO A 117 -0.24 -16.04 13.27
CA PRO A 117 -1.37 -16.60 12.54
C PRO A 117 -2.62 -15.69 12.48
N LEU A 118 -2.53 -14.41 12.82
CA LEU A 118 -3.72 -13.57 12.97
C LEU A 118 -4.33 -13.18 11.62
N SER A 119 -5.65 -13.27 11.54
CA SER A 119 -6.47 -12.77 10.43
C SER A 119 -7.42 -11.64 10.83
N SER A 120 -7.48 -11.31 12.12
CA SER A 120 -8.24 -10.16 12.65
C SER A 120 -7.36 -8.93 12.63
N VAL A 121 -7.81 -7.86 11.97
CA VAL A 121 -7.11 -6.56 11.93
C VAL A 121 -6.91 -6.06 13.36
N GLU A 122 -7.98 -6.03 14.15
CA GLU A 122 -7.95 -5.46 15.50
C GLU A 122 -6.98 -6.21 16.42
N GLN A 123 -7.01 -7.54 16.39
CA GLN A 123 -6.10 -8.35 17.21
C GLN A 123 -4.63 -8.17 16.78
N SER A 124 -4.38 -8.08 15.48
CA SER A 124 -3.01 -7.95 14.96
C SER A 124 -2.39 -6.58 15.23
N ARG A 125 -3.20 -5.51 15.36
CA ARG A 125 -2.72 -4.13 15.51
C ARG A 125 -1.76 -4.00 16.69
N ARG A 126 -2.13 -4.54 17.86
CA ARG A 126 -1.29 -4.47 19.08
C ARG A 126 0.05 -5.18 18.88
N VAL A 127 0.01 -6.38 18.32
CA VAL A 127 1.22 -7.19 18.11
C VAL A 127 2.21 -6.50 17.16
N VAL A 128 1.69 -5.90 16.09
CA VAL A 128 2.53 -5.17 15.13
C VAL A 128 3.04 -3.87 15.73
N GLN A 129 2.24 -3.16 16.53
CA GLN A 129 2.70 -1.97 17.26
C GLN A 129 3.87 -2.30 18.19
N ASP A 130 3.75 -3.36 19.00
CA ASP A 130 4.83 -3.81 19.91
C ASP A 130 6.10 -4.19 19.12
N PHE A 131 5.94 -4.92 18.01
CA PHE A 131 7.06 -5.27 17.13
C PHE A 131 7.74 -4.02 16.56
N MET A 132 6.96 -3.06 16.06
CA MET A 132 7.49 -1.83 15.47
C MET A 132 8.18 -0.95 16.51
N GLU A 133 7.70 -0.93 17.76
CA GLU A 133 8.38 -0.24 18.86
C GLU A 133 9.77 -0.83 19.11
N VAL A 134 9.87 -2.17 19.14
CA VAL A 134 11.15 -2.87 19.33
C VAL A 134 12.08 -2.65 18.13
N TRP A 135 11.57 -2.78 16.90
CA TRP A 135 12.40 -2.66 15.70
C TRP A 135 12.92 -1.24 15.47
N GLN A 136 12.09 -0.23 15.76
CA GLN A 136 12.47 1.17 15.63
C GLN A 136 13.30 1.68 16.80
N LYS A 137 13.47 0.90 17.87
CA LYS A 137 14.27 1.31 19.03
C LYS A 137 15.70 1.63 18.60
N GLY A 138 16.08 2.89 18.75
CA GLY A 138 17.40 3.41 18.35
C GLY A 138 17.55 3.68 16.87
N GLU A 139 16.48 3.68 16.06
CA GLU A 139 16.51 4.18 14.67
C GLU A 139 16.66 5.70 14.70
N THR A 140 17.65 6.23 13.98
CA THR A 140 18.00 7.66 14.02
C THR A 140 17.84 8.32 12.66
N THR A 141 17.74 7.53 11.60
CA THR A 141 17.70 8.06 10.23
C THR A 141 16.29 8.46 9.79
N GLY A 142 15.26 7.95 10.47
CA GLY A 142 13.86 8.25 10.20
C GLY A 142 12.92 7.43 11.08
N GLN A 143 11.63 7.46 10.77
CA GLN A 143 10.59 6.73 11.49
C GLN A 143 9.71 5.97 10.51
N PHE A 144 9.31 4.76 10.87
CA PHE A 144 8.29 4.00 10.17
C PHE A 144 6.93 4.37 10.72
N VAL A 145 6.11 4.96 9.88
CA VAL A 145 4.78 5.43 10.23
C VAL A 145 3.75 4.46 9.62
N PRO A 146 2.80 3.93 10.42
CA PRO A 146 1.77 3.06 9.91
C PRO A 146 0.84 3.83 8.98
N LEU A 147 0.41 3.17 7.91
CA LEU A 147 -0.79 3.57 7.19
C LEU A 147 -1.96 2.83 7.82
N ASP A 148 -2.77 3.53 8.61
CA ASP A 148 -3.96 2.97 9.27
C ASP A 148 -5.22 3.46 8.53
N PRO A 149 -5.56 2.88 7.36
CA PRO A 149 -6.79 3.23 6.67
C PRO A 149 -7.99 2.76 7.49
N ASN A 150 -9.07 3.54 7.46
CA ASN A 150 -10.32 3.14 8.07
C ASN A 150 -11.01 2.06 7.22
N PHE A 151 -10.73 0.78 7.48
CA PHE A 151 -11.32 -0.34 6.75
C PHE A 151 -12.86 -0.33 6.80
N SER A 152 -13.44 0.09 7.94
CA SER A 152 -14.90 0.12 8.11
C SER A 152 -15.58 1.16 7.24
N GLU A 153 -14.90 2.27 6.93
CA GLU A 153 -15.38 3.29 5.99
C GLU A 153 -15.57 2.71 4.57
N PHE A 154 -14.75 1.72 4.21
CA PHE A 154 -14.81 1.01 2.93
C PHE A 154 -15.66 -0.26 2.98
N ASN A 155 -16.48 -0.43 4.02
CA ASN A 155 -17.32 -1.61 4.26
C ASN A 155 -16.54 -2.92 4.34
N LEU A 156 -15.26 -2.87 4.74
CA LEU A 156 -14.44 -4.05 4.93
C LEU A 156 -14.60 -4.59 6.38
N PRO A 157 -14.85 -5.89 6.56
CA PRO A 157 -15.01 -6.50 7.88
C PRO A 157 -13.65 -6.70 8.58
N ASP A 158 -13.62 -7.00 9.88
CA ASP A 158 -12.37 -7.26 10.61
C ASP A 158 -11.57 -8.47 10.08
N LEU A 159 -12.24 -9.40 9.37
CA LEU A 159 -11.58 -10.53 8.73
C LEU A 159 -10.77 -10.07 7.50
N TYR A 160 -9.45 -10.14 7.63
CA TYR A 160 -8.52 -9.66 6.64
C TYR A 160 -8.58 -10.44 5.31
N SER A 161 -8.55 -9.67 4.22
CA SER A 161 -8.65 -10.12 2.83
C SER A 161 -7.72 -9.30 1.93
N TRP A 162 -7.55 -9.72 0.67
CA TRP A 162 -6.76 -8.97 -0.31
C TRP A 162 -7.30 -7.56 -0.59
N GLN A 163 -8.59 -7.30 -0.39
CA GLN A 163 -9.15 -5.95 -0.47
C GLN A 163 -8.58 -5.03 0.61
N HIS A 164 -8.26 -5.56 1.80
CA HIS A 164 -7.60 -4.79 2.85
C HIS A 164 -6.17 -4.43 2.45
N THR A 165 -5.43 -5.40 1.90
CA THR A 165 -4.09 -5.15 1.37
C THR A 165 -4.16 -4.11 0.27
N ALA A 166 -5.06 -4.27 -0.72
CA ALA A 166 -5.28 -3.30 -1.78
C ALA A 166 -5.55 -1.89 -1.24
N LEU A 167 -6.44 -1.74 -0.25
CA LEU A 167 -6.76 -0.45 0.34
C LEU A 167 -5.53 0.20 1.00
N GLN A 168 -4.70 -0.57 1.70
CA GLN A 168 -3.46 -0.05 2.28
C GLN A 168 -2.49 0.48 1.21
N TYR A 169 -2.26 -0.29 0.13
CA TYR A 169 -1.39 0.11 -0.97
C TYR A 169 -1.92 1.35 -1.71
N VAL A 170 -3.23 1.40 -1.96
CA VAL A 170 -3.92 2.56 -2.55
C VAL A 170 -3.73 3.80 -1.67
N THR A 171 -3.91 3.66 -0.36
CA THR A 171 -3.82 4.76 0.60
C THR A 171 -2.40 5.30 0.65
N LEU A 172 -1.40 4.43 0.67
CA LEU A 172 0.02 4.80 0.54
C LEU A 172 0.25 5.64 -0.72
N MET A 173 -0.17 5.11 -1.87
CA MET A 173 0.06 5.78 -3.15
C MET A 173 -0.54 7.18 -3.16
N ALA A 174 -1.79 7.30 -2.71
CA ALA A 174 -2.46 8.58 -2.67
C ALA A 174 -1.74 9.58 -1.75
N PHE A 175 -1.24 9.12 -0.61
CA PHE A 175 -0.40 9.93 0.28
C PHE A 175 0.90 10.36 -0.40
N VAL A 176 1.64 9.45 -1.03
CA VAL A 176 2.89 9.81 -1.69
C VAL A 176 2.67 10.77 -2.87
N PHE A 177 1.59 10.57 -3.64
CA PHE A 177 1.22 11.47 -4.72
C PHE A 177 0.83 12.87 -4.24
N SER A 178 0.26 13.01 -3.05
CA SER A 178 -0.08 14.33 -2.50
C SER A 178 1.17 15.09 -2.05
N GLN A 179 2.15 14.41 -1.44
CA GLN A 179 3.41 15.02 -0.99
C GLN A 179 4.23 15.61 -2.14
N GLN A 180 4.12 15.07 -3.36
CA GLN A 180 4.88 15.51 -4.54
C GLN A 180 4.22 16.65 -5.35
N ARG A 181 3.03 17.12 -4.96
CA ARG A 181 2.34 18.25 -5.64
C ARG A 181 2.67 19.62 -5.03
N THR A 182 3.50 19.66 -4.01
CA THR A 182 4.06 20.86 -3.37
C THR A 182 5.49 21.07 -3.86
#